data_AF-A0A2V8G1P8-F1
#
_entry.id   AF-A0A2V8G1P8-F1
#
_cell.length_a   1.000
_cell.length_b   1.000
_cell.length_c   1.000
_cell.angle_alpha   90.00
_cell.angle_beta   90.00
_cell.angle_gamma   90.00
#
_symmetry.space_group_name_H-M   'P 1'
#
loop_
_entity.id
_entity.type
_entity.pdbx_description
1 polymer ?
#
loop_
_entity_poly.entity_id
_entity_poly.type
_entity_poly.pdbx_seq_one_letter_code
_entity_poly.pdbx_strand_id
1 'polypeptide(L)' 'MPMQPRSHLNARFLLVLLGAATAAEAQVQPELAKRYFEEATKLCERDAGRLWGVSLCGPMVIVDQA' A
#
# COMPACT_ATOMS: atom_id res chain seq x y z
N MET A 1 -12.96 -43.40 -25.40
CA MET A 1 -12.76 -43.20 -23.95
C MET A 1 -12.12 -41.82 -23.75
N PRO A 2 -12.84 -40.74 -23.42
CA PRO A 2 -12.18 -39.47 -23.13
C PRO A 2 -11.87 -39.37 -21.64
N MET A 3 -10.57 -39.47 -21.32
CA MET A 3 -10.00 -39.28 -19.99
C MET A 3 -9.70 -37.78 -19.80
N GLN A 4 -10.74 -36.96 -19.56
CA GLN A 4 -10.59 -35.50 -19.46
C GLN A 4 -11.15 -34.75 -18.21
N PRO A 5 -11.42 -35.36 -17.04
CA PRO A 5 -11.85 -34.56 -15.89
C PRO A 5 -10.68 -33.92 -15.09
N ARG A 6 -9.46 -34.47 -15.17
CA ARG A 6 -8.33 -34.06 -14.29
C ARG A 6 -7.57 -32.80 -14.76
N SER A 7 -7.54 -32.53 -16.07
CA SER A 7 -6.77 -31.42 -16.65
C SER A 7 -7.39 -30.05 -16.32
N HIS A 8 -8.72 -29.97 -16.35
CA HIS A 8 -9.44 -28.72 -16.05
C HIS A 8 -9.37 -28.31 -14.58
N LEU A 9 -9.25 -29.27 -13.66
CA LEU A 9 -9.09 -28.98 -12.22
C LEU A 9 -7.74 -28.31 -11.94
N ASN A 10 -6.65 -28.85 -12.50
CA ASN A 10 -5.30 -28.29 -12.34
C ASN A 10 -5.18 -26.91 -12.98
N ALA A 11 -5.77 -26.72 -14.17
CA ALA A 11 -5.76 -25.43 -14.85
C ALA A 11 -6.51 -24.34 -14.07
N ARG A 12 -7.66 -24.67 -13.46
CA ARG A 12 -8.40 -23.73 -12.62
C ARG A 12 -7.63 -23.36 -11.35
N PHE A 13 -6.97 -24.32 -10.73
CA PHE A 13 -6.18 -24.08 -9.52
C PHE A 13 -5.00 -23.14 -9.77
N LEU A 14 -4.29 -23.33 -10.90
CA LEU A 14 -3.22 -22.42 -11.32
C LEU A 14 -3.74 -20.99 -11.55
N LEU A 15 -4.90 -20.84 -12.19
CA LEU A 15 -5.47 -19.52 -12.49
C LEU A 15 -5.84 -18.74 -11.22
N VAL A 16 -6.30 -19.42 -10.16
CA VAL A 16 -6.57 -18.81 -8.85
C VAL A 16 -5.29 -18.35 -8.16
N LEU A 17 -4.22 -19.15 -8.21
CA LEU A 17 -2.92 -18.78 -7.63
C LEU A 17 -2.27 -17.58 -8.32
N LEU A 18 -2.37 -17.49 -9.65
CA LEU A 18 -1.83 -16.37 -10.42
C LEU A 18 -2.65 -15.07 -10.24
N GLY A 19 -3.95 -15.15 -9.98
CA GLY A 19 -4.81 -13.97 -9.80
C GLY A 19 -4.56 -13.17 -8.52
N ALA A 20 -3.99 -13.79 -7.48
CA ALA A 20 -3.79 -13.15 -6.17
C ALA A 20 -2.62 -12.16 -6.11
N ALA A 21 -1.71 -12.16 -7.10
CA ALA A 21 -0.47 -11.40 -7.05
C ALA A 21 -0.59 -9.92 -7.45
N THR A 22 -1.75 -9.47 -7.94
CA THR A 22 -1.90 -8.14 -8.56
C THR A 22 -2.18 -7.01 -7.57
N ALA A 23 -2.50 -7.33 -6.31
CA ALA A 23 -2.92 -6.31 -5.34
C ALA A 23 -1.77 -5.75 -4.49
N ALA A 24 -0.58 -6.34 -4.49
CA ALA A 24 0.46 -6.04 -3.51
C ALA A 24 1.31 -4.77 -3.79
N GLU A 25 1.39 -4.32 -5.04
CA GLU A 25 2.34 -3.26 -5.43
C GLU A 25 1.85 -1.83 -5.15
N ALA A 26 0.54 -1.58 -5.06
CA ALA A 26 -0.03 -0.23 -4.90
C ALA A 26 -0.53 0.07 -3.47
N GLN A 27 -0.19 -0.77 -2.48
CA GLN A 27 -0.70 -0.60 -1.12
C GLN A 27 0.30 0.18 -0.28
N VAL A 28 -0.11 1.34 0.23
CA VAL A 28 0.65 2.09 1.22
C VAL A 28 0.96 1.17 2.41
N GLN A 29 2.26 0.92 2.64
CA GLN A 29 2.73 0.06 3.72
C GLN A 29 2.44 0.72 5.08
N PRO A 30 1.56 0.15 5.94
CA PRO A 30 1.10 0.84 7.15
C PRO A 30 2.21 1.17 8.15
N GLU A 31 3.17 0.26 8.34
CA GLU A 31 4.28 0.47 9.27
C GLU A 31 5.21 1.60 8.82
N LEU A 32 5.45 1.69 7.50
CA LEU A 32 6.24 2.78 6.92
C LEU A 32 5.48 4.11 7.02
N ALA A 33 4.19 4.10 6.72
CA ALA A 33 3.34 5.29 6.85
C ALA A 33 3.35 5.83 8.29
N LYS A 34 3.22 4.95 9.29
CA LYS A 34 3.32 5.32 10.71
C LYS A 34 4.63 6.04 11.02
N ARG A 35 5.76 5.52 10.55
CA ARG A 35 7.09 6.13 10.76
C ARG A 35 7.15 7.55 10.18
N TYR A 36 6.64 7.73 8.97
CA TYR A 36 6.59 9.06 8.34
C TYR A 36 5.68 10.04 9.07
N PHE A 37 4.53 9.60 9.57
CA PHE A 37 3.68 10.46 10.40
C PHE A 37 4.36 10.85 11.71
N GLU A 38 5.10 9.96 12.37
CA GLU A 38 5.87 10.28 13.57
C GLU A 38 6.97 11.31 13.30
N GLU A 39 7.67 11.20 12.16
CA GLU A 39 8.66 12.19 11.73
C GLU A 39 8.03 13.55 11.43
N ALA A 40 6.91 13.56 10.71
CA ALA A 40 6.18 14.77 10.38
C ALA A 40 5.67 15.51 11.63
N THR A 41 5.23 14.77 12.66
CA THR A 41 4.84 15.35 13.97
C THR A 41 6.02 16.08 14.61
N LYS A 42 7.19 15.44 14.71
CA LYS A 42 8.40 16.06 15.31
C LYS A 42 8.88 17.29 14.52
N LEU A 43 8.68 17.29 13.21
CA LEU A 43 9.00 18.42 12.35
C LEU A 43 8.00 19.56 12.57
N CYS A 44 6.70 19.24 12.58
CA CYS A 44 5.70 20.27 12.78
C CYS A 44 5.85 20.98 14.13
N GLU A 45 5.93 20.22 15.23
CA GLU A 45 6.03 20.78 16.58
C GLU A 45 7.22 21.74 16.72
N ARG A 46 8.32 21.42 16.02
CA ARG A 46 9.53 22.24 16.02
C ARG A 46 9.42 23.45 15.10
N ASP A 47 8.83 23.29 13.92
CA ASP A 47 8.78 24.34 12.90
C ASP A 47 7.81 25.46 13.27
N ALA A 48 6.65 25.14 13.84
CA ALA A 48 5.61 26.11 14.16
C ALA A 48 5.24 27.05 12.98
N GLY A 49 5.36 26.55 11.74
CA GLY A 49 5.06 27.28 10.51
C GLY A 49 6.13 28.25 10.03
N ARG A 50 7.36 28.19 10.58
CA ARG A 50 8.47 29.05 10.16
C ARG A 50 8.94 28.75 8.74
N LEU A 51 8.91 27.49 8.30
CA LEU A 51 9.42 27.10 6.99
C LEU A 51 8.45 27.42 5.85
N TRP A 52 7.15 27.24 6.08
CA TRP A 52 6.12 27.33 5.03
C TRP A 52 5.13 28.48 5.22
N GLY A 53 5.27 29.28 6.28
CA GLY A 53 4.32 30.35 6.63
C GLY A 53 2.98 29.86 7.18
N VAL A 54 2.80 28.54 7.30
CA VAL A 54 1.62 27.86 7.86
C VAL A 54 2.05 26.63 8.65
N SER A 55 1.28 26.25 9.67
CA SER A 55 1.58 25.05 10.46
C SER A 55 1.35 23.77 9.66
N LEU A 56 2.30 22.83 9.76
CA LEU A 56 2.18 21.49 9.20
C LEU A 56 1.41 20.50 10.11
N CYS A 57 0.88 20.96 11.25
CA CYS A 57 0.30 20.08 12.30
C CYS A 57 -1.14 19.69 11.97
N GLY A 58 -1.48 19.70 10.69
CA GLY A 58 -2.80 19.40 10.18
C GLY A 58 -2.94 17.96 9.70
N PRO A 59 -4.14 17.61 9.21
CA PRO A 59 -4.36 16.34 8.54
C PRO A 59 -3.40 16.15 7.37
N MET A 60 -2.82 14.95 7.25
CA MET A 60 -1.92 14.57 6.16
C MET A 60 -2.36 13.24 5.57
N VAL A 61 -2.07 13.06 4.27
CA VAL A 61 -2.36 11.83 3.53
C VAL A 61 -1.09 11.39 2.81
N ILE A 62 -0.77 10.10 2.92
CA ILE A 62 0.29 9.46 2.14
C ILE A 62 -0.37 8.80 0.94
N VAL A 63 0.10 9.16 -0.25
CA VAL A 63 -0.43 8.66 -1.52
C VAL A 63 0.67 7.86 -2.22
N ASP A 64 0.32 6.65 -2.63
CA ASP A 64 1.09 5.92 -3.63
C ASP A 64 0.54 6.28 -5.02
N GLN A 65 1.40 6.66 -5.95
CA GLN A 65 1.02 7.11 -7.30
C GLN A 65 0.99 5.98 -8.33
N ALA A 66 1.25 4.73 -7.92
CA ALA A 66 1.31 3.54 -8.78
C ALA A 66 0.14 3.42 -9.77
#